data_AF-A4JVY2-F1
#
_entry.id   AF-A4JVY2-F1
#
_cell.length_a   1.000
_cell.length_b   1.000
_cell.length_c   1.000
_cell.angle_alpha   90.00
_cell.angle_beta   90.00
_cell.angle_gamma   90.00
#
_symmetry.space_group_name_H-M   'P 1'
#
loop_
_entity.id
_entity.type
_entity.pdbx_description
1 polymer ?
#
loop_
_entity_poly.entity_id
_entity_poly.type
_entity_poly.pdbx_seq_one_letter_code
_entity_poly.pdbx_strand_id
1 'polypeptide(L)'
;MGGDLRVLEQQGPLMNTKETDQTLEQLKSIASALETLASLRLVETFYSAEERQELLARRRKLYEDDAAAYAELQAAQDAQPDQGVGYEARVKKHGEQVVAEQFAPVRAALEKRRETLRAIERFEVAHPLIKRLSSYAPSIDSAA
;
A
#
# COMPACT_ATOMS: atom_id res chain seq x y z
N MET A 1 43.05 6.35 -61.30
CA MET A 1 42.10 5.23 -61.27
C MET A 1 41.58 5.10 -59.86
N GLY A 2 40.34 5.52 -59.64
CA GLY A 2 39.68 5.44 -58.34
C GLY A 2 39.25 4.00 -58.06
N GLY A 3 39.74 3.45 -56.96
CA GLY A 3 39.32 2.15 -56.43
C GLY A 3 38.41 2.40 -55.23
N ASP A 4 37.13 2.47 -55.51
CA ASP A 4 36.04 2.62 -54.55
C ASP A 4 35.77 1.24 -53.91
N LEU A 5 36.36 0.98 -52.74
CA LEU A 5 36.14 -0.24 -51.97
C LEU A 5 35.23 0.07 -50.79
N ARG A 6 33.94 -0.14 -51.09
CA ARG A 6 32.77 -0.02 -50.24
C ARG A 6 33.01 -0.63 -48.86
N VAL A 7 32.81 0.21 -47.85
CA VAL A 7 32.57 -0.21 -46.46
C VAL A 7 31.31 -1.07 -46.47
N LEU A 8 31.46 -2.37 -46.22
CA LEU A 8 30.35 -3.26 -45.91
C LEU A 8 29.87 -2.92 -44.50
N GLU A 9 28.93 -1.97 -44.40
CA GLU A 9 28.10 -1.82 -43.22
C GLU A 9 27.39 -3.15 -42.96
N GLN A 10 27.82 -3.83 -41.90
CA GLN A 10 27.06 -4.92 -41.31
C GLN A 10 25.75 -4.35 -40.77
N GLN A 11 24.71 -4.38 -41.60
CA GLN A 11 23.33 -4.25 -41.13
C GLN A 11 23.01 -5.53 -40.34
N GLY A 12 23.31 -5.51 -39.04
CA GLY A 12 22.67 -6.43 -38.10
C GLY A 12 21.15 -6.24 -38.19
N PRO A 13 20.34 -7.31 -38.05
CA PRO A 13 18.90 -7.17 -38.14
C PRO A 13 18.43 -6.17 -37.09
N LEU A 14 17.77 -5.10 -37.53
CA LEU A 14 17.00 -4.21 -36.67
C LEU A 14 15.92 -5.08 -36.02
N MET A 15 16.17 -5.55 -34.79
CA MET A 15 15.15 -6.15 -33.94
C MET A 15 13.94 -5.21 -33.95
N ASN A 16 12.79 -5.72 -34.38
CA ASN A 16 11.55 -4.97 -34.37
C ASN A 16 11.21 -4.65 -32.91
N THR A 17 11.51 -3.43 -32.47
CA THR A 17 11.45 -3.02 -31.06
C THR A 17 10.07 -3.23 -30.44
N LYS A 18 9.03 -3.16 -31.28
CA LYS A 18 7.65 -3.46 -30.88
C LYS A 18 7.43 -4.94 -30.52
N GLU A 19 8.05 -5.86 -31.25
CA GLU A 19 7.96 -7.30 -30.96
C GLU A 19 8.76 -7.67 -29.72
N THR A 20 9.92 -7.03 -29.50
CA THR A 20 10.71 -7.20 -28.28
C THR A 20 9.97 -6.68 -27.06
N ASP A 21 9.33 -5.51 -27.15
CA ASP A 21 8.56 -4.92 -26.06
C ASP A 21 7.33 -5.76 -25.73
N GLN A 22 6.61 -6.25 -26.75
CA GLN A 22 5.48 -7.15 -26.56
C GLN A 22 5.89 -8.47 -25.89
N THR A 23 7.03 -9.04 -26.28
CA THR A 23 7.57 -10.26 -25.66
C THR A 23 7.94 -10.02 -24.21
N LEU A 24 8.56 -8.87 -23.89
CA LEU A 24 8.91 -8.51 -22.52
C LEU A 24 7.67 -8.34 -21.64
N GLU A 25 6.62 -7.69 -22.14
CA GLU A 25 5.35 -7.55 -21.40
C GLU A 25 4.67 -8.90 -21.16
N GLN A 26 4.68 -9.80 -22.15
CA GLN A 26 4.20 -11.16 -21.97
C GLN A 26 4.98 -11.93 -20.91
N LEU A 27 6.32 -11.83 -20.92
CA LEU A 27 7.17 -12.46 -19.91
C LEU A 27 6.92 -11.91 -18.51
N LYS A 28 6.74 -10.59 -18.35
CA LYS A 28 6.37 -9.97 -17.06
C LYS A 28 5.03 -10.47 -16.55
N SER A 29 4.03 -10.58 -17.44
CA SER A 29 2.71 -11.11 -17.10
C SER A 29 2.79 -12.56 -16.62
N ILE A 30 3.53 -13.41 -17.33
CA ILE A 30 3.75 -14.82 -16.95
C ILE A 30 4.48 -14.90 -15.60
N ALA A 31 5.54 -14.11 -15.40
CA ALA A 31 6.29 -14.08 -14.14
C ALA A 31 5.37 -13.71 -12.96
N SER A 32 4.54 -12.68 -13.11
CA SER A 32 3.56 -12.26 -12.09
C SER A 32 2.54 -13.37 -11.75
N ALA A 33 2.03 -14.07 -12.77
CA ALA A 33 1.10 -15.19 -12.57
C ALA A 33 1.77 -16.36 -11.81
N LEU A 34 3.02 -16.68 -12.14
CA LEU A 34 3.79 -17.72 -11.45
C LEU A 34 4.11 -17.34 -10.00
N GLU A 35 4.46 -16.09 -9.73
CA GLU A 35 4.69 -15.58 -8.37
C GLU A 35 3.42 -15.66 -7.51
N THR A 36 2.26 -15.38 -8.11
CA THR A 36 0.95 -15.51 -7.45
C THR A 36 0.67 -16.96 -7.08
N LEU A 37 0.85 -17.89 -8.02
CA LEU A 37 0.66 -19.32 -7.78
C LEU A 37 1.64 -19.87 -6.73
N ALA A 38 2.90 -19.47 -6.78
CA ALA A 38 3.90 -19.86 -5.78
C ALA A 38 3.52 -19.35 -4.39
N SER A 39 3.03 -18.11 -4.29
CA SER A 39 2.55 -17.52 -3.04
C SER A 39 1.34 -18.26 -2.46
N LEU A 40 0.38 -18.64 -3.31
CA LEU A 40 -0.77 -19.46 -2.91
C LEU A 40 -0.33 -20.81 -2.35
N ARG A 41 0.60 -21.50 -3.02
CA ARG A 41 1.13 -22.79 -2.56
C ARG A 41 1.90 -22.67 -1.24
N LEU A 42 2.69 -21.63 -1.07
CA LEU A 42 3.37 -21.38 0.22
C LEU A 42 2.34 -21.16 1.33
N VAL A 43 1.32 -20.34 1.07
CA VAL A 43 0.25 -20.08 2.04
C VAL A 43 -0.49 -21.35 2.44
N GLU A 44 -0.79 -22.25 1.48
CA GLU A 44 -1.39 -23.57 1.75
C GLU A 44 -0.49 -24.51 2.56
N THR A 45 0.83 -24.32 2.48
CA THR A 45 1.82 -25.17 3.18
C THR A 45 1.99 -24.75 4.64
N PHE A 46 1.90 -23.44 4.92
CA PHE A 46 2.18 -22.88 6.24
C PHE A 46 0.94 -22.61 7.10
N TYR A 47 -0.26 -22.66 6.52
CA TYR A 47 -1.51 -22.37 7.21
C TYR A 47 -2.61 -23.32 6.78
N SER A 48 -3.41 -23.81 7.74
CA SER A 48 -4.65 -24.53 7.44
C SER A 48 -5.67 -23.63 6.73
N ALA A 49 -6.71 -24.22 6.14
CA ALA A 49 -7.78 -23.43 5.54
C ALA A 49 -8.49 -22.53 6.56
N GLU A 50 -8.76 -23.03 7.77
CA GLU A 50 -9.37 -22.25 8.84
C GLU A 50 -8.44 -21.12 9.32
N GLU A 51 -7.17 -21.42 9.57
CA GLU A 51 -6.18 -20.42 10.01
C GLU A 51 -6.03 -19.28 9.00
N ARG A 52 -6.04 -19.59 7.70
CA ARG A 52 -6.00 -18.55 6.66
C ARG A 52 -7.21 -17.64 6.72
N GLN A 53 -8.42 -18.20 6.83
CA GLN A 53 -9.64 -17.40 6.90
C GLN A 53 -9.64 -16.53 8.16
N GLU A 54 -9.22 -17.06 9.30
CA GLU A 54 -9.10 -16.30 10.54
C GLU A 54 -8.10 -15.15 10.41
N LEU A 55 -6.92 -15.41 9.85
CA LEU A 55 -5.89 -14.38 9.66
C LEU A 55 -6.32 -13.31 8.66
N LEU A 56 -7.01 -13.68 7.59
CA LEU A 56 -7.57 -12.72 6.64
C LEU A 56 -8.67 -11.86 7.26
N ALA A 57 -9.58 -12.47 8.03
CA ALA A 57 -10.62 -11.74 8.75
C ALA A 57 -10.02 -10.79 9.80
N ARG A 58 -9.02 -11.26 10.55
CA ARG A 58 -8.27 -10.43 11.52
C ARG A 58 -7.57 -9.26 10.83
N ARG A 59 -6.93 -9.50 9.68
CA ARG A 59 -6.31 -8.44 8.88
C ARG A 59 -7.35 -7.41 8.44
N ARG A 60 -8.49 -7.84 7.90
CA ARG A 60 -9.58 -6.96 7.47
C ARG A 60 -10.04 -6.07 8.63
N LYS A 61 -10.28 -6.66 9.80
CA LYS A 61 -10.67 -5.94 11.01
C LYS A 61 -9.64 -4.88 11.42
N LEU A 62 -8.34 -5.18 11.37
CA LEU A 62 -7.30 -4.20 11.69
C LEU A 62 -7.35 -2.96 10.79
N TYR A 63 -7.64 -3.13 9.50
CA TYR A 63 -7.79 -2.01 8.56
C TYR A 63 -9.12 -1.26 8.77
N GLU A 64 -10.19 -1.96 9.13
CA GLU A 64 -11.46 -1.32 9.52
C GLU A 64 -11.29 -0.46 10.79
N ASP A 65 -10.58 -0.99 11.79
CA ASP A 65 -10.26 -0.28 13.04
C ASP A 65 -9.38 0.96 12.76
N ASP A 66 -8.39 0.86 11.87
CA ASP A 66 -7.57 2.02 11.45
C ASP A 66 -8.38 3.06 10.67
N ALA A 67 -9.27 2.62 9.77
CA ALA A 67 -10.16 3.52 9.04
C ALA A 67 -11.09 4.28 10.00
N ALA A 68 -11.63 3.61 11.02
CA ALA A 68 -12.41 4.25 12.07
C ALA A 68 -11.57 5.24 12.89
N ALA A 69 -10.36 4.88 13.30
CA ALA A 69 -9.45 5.78 14.03
C ALA A 69 -9.05 7.01 13.19
N TYR A 70 -8.88 6.84 11.87
CA TYR A 70 -8.64 7.94 10.96
C TYR A 70 -9.84 8.88 10.83
N ALA A 71 -11.06 8.33 10.72
CA ALA A 71 -12.28 9.12 10.68
C ALA A 71 -12.48 9.93 11.98
N GLU A 72 -12.18 9.33 13.14
CA GLU A 72 -12.20 10.04 14.43
C GLU A 72 -11.18 11.19 14.49
N LEU A 73 -9.95 10.97 13.98
CA LEU A 73 -8.94 12.02 13.89
C LEU A 73 -9.41 13.17 13.01
N GLN A 74 -10.00 12.86 11.85
CA GLN A 74 -10.54 13.87 10.94
C GLN A 74 -11.67 14.66 11.61
N ALA A 75 -12.62 13.99 12.24
CA ALA A 75 -13.69 14.64 12.99
C ALA A 75 -13.16 15.55 14.13
N ALA A 76 -12.12 15.11 14.85
CA ALA A 76 -11.49 15.90 15.90
C ALA A 76 -10.78 17.15 15.37
N GLN A 77 -10.20 17.07 14.17
CA GLN A 77 -9.60 18.20 13.45
C GLN A 77 -10.68 19.16 12.92
N ASP A 78 -11.79 18.60 12.43
CA ASP A 78 -12.93 19.35 11.91
C ASP A 78 -13.66 20.14 13.00
N ALA A 79 -13.72 19.59 14.21
CA ALA A 79 -14.29 20.24 15.38
C ALA A 79 -13.40 21.35 15.99
N GLN A 80 -12.17 21.56 15.48
CA GLN A 80 -11.29 22.61 16.02
C GLN A 80 -11.82 24.01 15.70
N PRO A 81 -11.90 24.91 16.69
CA PRO A 81 -12.21 26.30 16.42
C PRO A 81 -11.09 26.96 15.60
N ASP A 82 -11.45 28.02 14.86
CA ASP A 82 -10.51 28.83 14.07
C ASP A 82 -9.70 28.00 13.04
N GLN A 83 -10.37 27.09 12.32
CA GLN A 83 -9.76 26.36 11.21
C GLN A 83 -9.05 27.29 10.22
N GLY A 84 -7.85 26.90 9.79
CA GLY A 84 -6.99 27.72 8.90
C GLY A 84 -6.18 28.81 9.60
N VAL A 85 -6.41 29.08 10.89
CA VAL A 85 -5.58 29.99 11.69
C VAL A 85 -4.38 29.24 12.29
N GLY A 86 -3.17 29.76 12.08
CA GLY A 86 -1.94 29.20 12.62
C GLY A 86 -1.89 29.17 14.16
N TYR A 87 -1.10 28.26 14.71
CA TYR A 87 -1.01 28.02 16.16
C TYR A 87 -0.70 29.28 16.97
N GLU A 88 0.28 30.09 16.55
CA GLU A 88 0.67 31.34 17.23
C GLU A 88 -0.48 32.34 17.32
N ALA A 89 -1.27 32.47 16.25
CA ALA A 89 -2.43 33.36 16.23
C ALA A 89 -3.56 32.86 17.15
N ARG A 90 -3.72 31.54 17.28
CA ARG A 90 -4.66 30.94 18.25
C ARG A 90 -4.22 31.18 19.69
N VAL A 91 -2.93 30.98 19.99
CA VAL A 91 -2.36 31.22 21.32
C VAL A 91 -2.51 32.70 21.70
N LYS A 92 -2.28 33.62 20.75
CA LYS A 92 -2.50 35.05 20.98
C LYS A 92 -3.96 35.40 21.26
N LYS A 93 -4.92 34.68 20.66
CA LYS A 93 -6.36 34.95 20.80
C LYS A 93 -6.97 34.34 22.06
N HIS A 94 -6.60 33.10 22.38
CA HIS A 94 -7.25 32.30 23.43
C HIS A 94 -6.35 31.99 24.63
N GLY A 95 -5.04 32.22 24.52
CA GLY A 95 -4.05 31.79 25.51
C GLY A 95 -3.62 30.33 25.30
N GLU A 96 -2.38 30.04 25.70
CA GLU A 96 -1.74 28.74 25.46
C GLU A 96 -2.50 27.57 26.12
N GLN A 97 -3.01 27.79 27.32
CA GLN A 97 -3.70 26.77 28.11
C GLN A 97 -5.02 26.33 27.44
N VAL A 98 -5.81 27.30 26.95
CA VAL A 98 -7.07 27.03 26.23
C VAL A 98 -6.80 26.34 24.90
N VAL A 99 -5.77 26.75 24.16
CA VAL A 99 -5.37 26.07 22.92
C VAL A 99 -4.92 24.64 23.21
N ALA A 100 -4.17 24.40 24.28
CA ALA A 100 -3.74 23.05 24.65
C ALA A 100 -4.92 22.12 24.95
N GLU A 101 -5.95 22.62 25.63
CA GLU A 101 -7.21 21.90 25.88
C GLU A 101 -7.98 21.65 24.58
N GLN A 102 -8.09 22.65 23.71
CA GLN A 102 -8.73 22.51 22.39
C GLN A 102 -8.07 21.44 21.55
N PHE A 103 -6.74 21.33 21.56
CA PHE A 103 -5.99 20.31 20.81
C PHE A 103 -5.89 18.95 21.51
N ALA A 104 -6.35 18.81 22.77
CA ALA A 104 -6.29 17.54 23.49
C ALA A 104 -7.04 16.38 22.78
N PRO A 105 -8.27 16.58 22.24
CA PRO A 105 -8.97 15.55 21.47
C PRO A 105 -8.22 15.12 20.21
N VAL A 106 -7.62 16.08 19.48
CA VAL A 106 -6.83 15.78 18.27
C VAL A 106 -5.61 14.93 18.62
N ARG A 107 -4.92 15.26 19.72
CA ARG A 107 -3.78 14.47 20.20
C ARG A 107 -4.21 13.05 20.59
N ALA A 108 -5.32 12.91 21.31
CA ALA A 108 -5.85 11.60 21.69
C ALA A 108 -6.23 10.74 20.46
N ALA A 109 -6.93 11.32 19.48
CA ALA A 109 -7.28 10.62 18.25
C ALA A 109 -6.04 10.26 17.41
N LEU A 110 -5.02 11.12 17.40
CA LEU A 110 -3.75 10.84 16.72
C LEU A 110 -3.01 9.67 17.36
N GLU A 111 -2.94 9.61 18.70
CA GLU A 111 -2.35 8.47 19.40
C GLU A 111 -3.12 7.18 19.14
N LYS A 112 -4.45 7.22 19.16
CA LYS A 112 -5.29 6.06 18.82
C LYS A 112 -4.98 5.54 17.41
N ARG A 113 -4.86 6.42 16.41
CA ARG A 113 -4.48 6.02 15.05
C ARG A 113 -3.04 5.47 14.98
N ARG A 114 -2.10 6.01 15.78
CA ARG A 114 -0.74 5.44 15.86
C ARG A 114 -0.76 4.02 16.39
N GLU A 115 -1.64 3.73 17.35
CA GLU A 115 -1.80 2.38 17.89
C GLU A 115 -2.40 1.40 16.87
N THR A 116 -3.41 1.81 16.10
CA THR A 116 -3.98 0.98 15.03
C THR A 116 -2.96 0.68 13.94
N LEU A 117 -2.19 1.68 13.49
CA LEU A 117 -1.10 1.48 12.52
C LEU A 117 -0.02 0.52 13.03
N ARG A 118 0.38 0.66 14.30
CA ARG A 118 1.33 -0.28 14.94
C ARG A 118 0.77 -1.69 15.01
N ALA A 119 -0.53 -1.86 15.25
CA ALA A 119 -1.17 -3.17 15.26
C ALA A 119 -1.15 -3.82 13.87
N ILE A 120 -1.42 -3.04 12.81
CA ILE A 120 -1.28 -3.49 11.42
C ILE A 120 0.17 -3.90 11.14
N GLU A 121 1.14 -3.06 11.47
CA GLU A 121 2.55 -3.33 11.21
C GLU A 121 3.01 -4.63 11.90
N ARG A 122 2.70 -4.80 13.19
CA ARG A 122 3.02 -6.03 13.93
C ARG A 122 2.39 -7.27 13.29
N PHE A 123 1.14 -7.16 12.86
CA PHE A 123 0.45 -8.26 12.19
C PHE A 123 1.13 -8.60 10.85
N GLU A 124 1.47 -7.60 10.04
CA GLU A 124 2.08 -7.79 8.74
C GLU A 124 3.52 -8.35 8.82
N VAL A 125 4.27 -7.98 9.86
CA VAL A 125 5.58 -8.55 10.15
C VAL A 125 5.46 -10.02 10.58
N ALA A 126 4.45 -10.36 11.40
CA ALA A 126 4.22 -11.73 11.84
C ALA A 126 3.67 -12.64 10.73
N HIS A 127 2.88 -12.08 9.79
CA HIS A 127 2.18 -12.84 8.76
C HIS A 127 2.45 -12.31 7.34
N PRO A 128 3.71 -12.36 6.86
CA PRO A 128 4.09 -11.78 5.57
C PRO A 128 3.41 -12.46 4.38
N LEU A 129 3.14 -13.76 4.48
CA LEU A 129 2.42 -14.52 3.46
C LEU A 129 0.94 -14.10 3.35
N ILE A 130 0.29 -13.78 4.46
CA ILE A 130 -1.09 -13.27 4.48
C ILE A 130 -1.16 -11.86 3.87
N LYS A 131 -0.18 -11.01 4.18
CA LYS A 131 -0.03 -9.70 3.52
C LYS A 131 0.07 -9.86 2.00
N ARG A 132 0.98 -10.72 1.52
CA ARG A 132 1.14 -10.98 0.08
C ARG A 132 -0.15 -11.52 -0.54
N LEU A 133 -0.81 -12.49 0.11
CA LEU A 133 -2.07 -13.04 -0.39
C LEU A 133 -3.12 -11.95 -0.65
N SER A 134 -3.27 -11.02 0.29
CA SER A 134 -4.26 -9.94 0.17
C SER A 134 -3.97 -8.92 -0.94
N SER A 135 -2.72 -8.78 -1.39
CA SER A 135 -2.40 -7.95 -2.57
C SER A 135 -2.85 -8.60 -3.88
N TYR A 136 -3.05 -9.92 -3.91
CA TYR A 136 -3.56 -10.66 -5.07
C TYR A 136 -5.09 -10.79 -5.08
N ALA A 137 -5.76 -10.51 -3.96
CA ALA A 137 -7.20 -10.71 -3.79
C ALA A 137 -8.16 -9.76 -4.54
N PRO A 138 -7.80 -8.60 -5.15
CA PRO A 138 -8.81 -7.82 -5.89
C PRO A 138 -9.39 -8.54 -7.12
N SER A 139 -8.90 -9.73 -7.50
CA SER A 139 -9.40 -10.52 -8.64
C SER A 139 -10.09 -11.85 -8.26
N ILE A 140 -10.15 -12.24 -6.98
CA ILE A 140 -10.67 -13.56 -6.57
C ILE A 140 -12.12 -13.48 -6.04
N ASP A 141 -12.56 -12.32 -5.54
CA ASP A 141 -13.95 -12.13 -5.08
C ASP A 141 -14.99 -12.07 -6.23
N SER A 142 -14.58 -12.17 -7.51
CA SER A 142 -15.49 -12.23 -8.66
C SER A 142 -15.83 -13.65 -9.13
N ALA A 143 -15.44 -14.69 -8.38
CA ALA A 143 -15.67 -16.09 -8.76
C ALA A 143 -16.36 -16.92 -7.66
N ALA A 144 -17.27 -16.30 -6.92
CA ALA A 144 -18.26 -16.99 -6.09
C ALA A 144 -19.67 -16.82 -6.69
#